data_AF-A0A9D7DE57-F1
#
_entry.id   AF-A0A9D7DE57-F1
#
_cell.length_a   1.000
_cell.length_b   1.000
_cell.length_c   1.000
_cell.angle_alpha   90.00
_cell.angle_beta   90.00
_cell.angle_gamma   90.00
#
_symmetry.space_group_name_H-M   'P 1'
#
loop_
_entity.id
_entity.type
_entity.pdbx_description
1 polymer ?
#
loop_
_entity_poly.entity_id
_entity_poly.type
_entity_poly.pdbx_seq_one_letter_code
_entity_poly.pdbx_strand_id
1 'polypeptide(L)'
;MIRITIIVVLLLIALYGTAQDGMQGEVTFITAQHVYVRFERTEGIAVKDTLEQVKGGVATPCLVVSSMSSTSCVCTVVSGCKFEKGDHVQTRSLHVVESNGVGTRRVKPDRTEPIEEDTLGGKGERIRGRLSAATYSTMPSDRENDHRVMYRFSLDADNIANSKFSAETYLNYRKLYPADLESHPQRTEFFNVYNLAVTYAPDPNTTITLGRKINNSASSLGAIDGLQMERNFGTMFAGAIAGFRPDIYTYGLNFDLLEYGGYIGAQVNSATVNSPFHRWPSTTDEQRHGGSALRLHPTFEYLQWQPQYLLIR
;
A
#
# COMPACT_ATOMS: atom_id res chain seq x y z
N MET A 1 -8.91 -6.50 -69.03
CA MET A 1 -8.43 -5.80 -67.83
C MET A 1 -9.35 -5.97 -66.62
N ILE A 2 -10.67 -5.81 -66.75
CA ILE A 2 -11.65 -5.90 -65.64
C ILE A 2 -11.68 -7.26 -64.92
N ARG A 3 -11.41 -8.38 -65.60
CA ARG A 3 -11.40 -9.72 -64.97
C ARG A 3 -10.24 -9.96 -64.02
N ILE A 4 -9.08 -9.32 -64.25
CA ILE A 4 -7.90 -9.48 -63.39
C ILE A 4 -8.06 -8.63 -62.12
N THR A 5 -8.65 -7.43 -62.24
CA THR A 5 -8.95 -6.58 -61.08
C THR A 5 -9.95 -7.20 -60.11
N ILE A 6 -10.98 -7.91 -60.61
CA ILE A 6 -11.96 -8.60 -59.75
C ILE A 6 -11.31 -9.74 -58.96
N ILE A 7 -10.39 -10.51 -59.57
CA ILE A 7 -9.70 -11.60 -58.90
C ILE A 7 -8.73 -11.07 -57.83
N VAL A 8 -8.03 -9.96 -58.10
CA VAL A 8 -7.12 -9.33 -57.12
C VAL A 8 -7.90 -8.74 -55.94
N VAL A 9 -9.07 -8.14 -56.17
CA VAL A 9 -9.95 -7.64 -55.10
C VAL A 9 -10.53 -8.78 -54.26
N LEU A 10 -10.93 -9.90 -54.88
CA LEU A 10 -11.41 -11.07 -54.14
C LEU A 10 -10.31 -11.75 -53.31
N LEU A 11 -9.06 -11.75 -53.79
CA LEU A 11 -7.91 -12.27 -53.05
C LEU A 11 -7.52 -11.37 -51.86
N LEU A 12 -7.69 -10.05 -51.99
CA LEU A 12 -7.45 -9.09 -50.90
C LEU A 12 -8.52 -9.18 -49.81
N ILE A 13 -9.78 -9.45 -50.14
CA ILE A 13 -10.87 -9.60 -49.16
C ILE A 13 -10.70 -10.89 -48.32
N ALA A 14 -10.14 -11.95 -48.90
CA ALA A 14 -9.86 -13.19 -48.18
C ALA A 14 -8.75 -13.06 -47.11
N LEU A 15 -7.91 -12.02 -47.18
CA LEU A 15 -6.85 -11.75 -46.20
C LEU A 15 -7.33 -10.99 -44.95
N TYR A 16 -8.58 -10.52 -44.92
CA TYR A 16 -9.17 -9.83 -43.76
C TYR A 16 -10.01 -10.76 -42.87
N GLY A 17 -9.92 -12.09 -43.06
CA GLY A 17 -10.66 -13.10 -42.29
C GLY A 17 -9.85 -13.71 -41.15
N THR A 18 -10.40 -13.59 -39.94
CA THR A 18 -10.08 -14.26 -38.67
C THR A 18 -8.85 -13.79 -37.88
N ALA A 19 -8.99 -12.66 -37.18
CA ALA A 19 -8.48 -12.55 -35.82
C ALA A 19 -9.69 -12.59 -34.88
N GLN A 20 -9.96 -13.74 -34.27
CA GLN A 20 -10.85 -13.78 -33.11
C GLN A 20 -10.04 -13.24 -31.93
N ASP A 21 -10.26 -11.97 -31.62
CA ASP A 21 -9.61 -11.24 -30.55
C ASP A 21 -10.20 -11.68 -29.19
N GLY A 22 -9.90 -12.92 -28.80
CA GLY A 22 -10.17 -13.36 -27.44
C GLY A 22 -9.02 -12.90 -26.56
N MET A 23 -9.36 -12.18 -25.49
CA MET A 23 -8.42 -11.58 -24.55
C MET A 23 -7.39 -12.60 -24.06
N GLN A 24 -6.13 -12.38 -24.42
CA GLN A 24 -5.01 -13.26 -24.07
C GLN A 24 -4.36 -12.79 -22.77
N GLY A 25 -4.09 -13.73 -21.88
CA GLY A 25 -3.33 -13.53 -20.65
C GLY A 25 -2.04 -14.33 -20.67
N GLU A 26 -1.04 -13.86 -19.93
CA GLU A 26 0.26 -14.51 -19.79
C GLU A 26 0.43 -15.03 -18.35
N VAL A 27 0.91 -16.26 -18.21
CA VAL A 27 1.26 -16.84 -16.90
C VAL A 27 2.53 -16.17 -16.36
N THR A 28 2.35 -15.28 -15.40
CA THR A 28 3.45 -14.52 -14.77
C THR A 28 4.16 -15.30 -13.66
N PHE A 29 3.41 -16.14 -12.93
CA PHE A 29 3.92 -16.84 -11.76
C PHE A 29 3.09 -18.09 -11.43
N ILE A 30 3.75 -19.12 -10.92
CA ILE A 30 3.13 -20.41 -10.58
C ILE A 30 3.58 -20.79 -9.17
N THR A 31 2.61 -21.13 -8.32
CA THR A 31 2.83 -21.72 -6.99
C THR A 31 2.27 -23.14 -6.95
N ALA A 32 2.47 -23.86 -5.85
CA ALA A 32 1.94 -25.21 -5.67
C ALA A 32 0.41 -25.31 -5.78
N GLN A 33 -0.32 -24.21 -5.53
CA GLN A 33 -1.79 -24.20 -5.46
C GLN A 33 -2.44 -23.22 -6.45
N HIS A 34 -1.71 -22.21 -6.93
CA HIS A 34 -2.25 -21.12 -7.73
C HIS A 34 -1.36 -20.74 -8.92
N VAL A 35 -2.00 -20.38 -10.02
CA VAL A 35 -1.39 -19.83 -11.24
C VAL A 35 -1.83 -18.38 -11.39
N TYR A 36 -0.87 -17.48 -11.57
CA TYR A 36 -1.09 -16.05 -11.71
C TYR A 36 -1.02 -15.66 -13.18
N VAL A 37 -2.14 -15.18 -13.70
CA VAL A 37 -2.27 -14.77 -15.09
C VAL A 37 -2.42 -13.25 -15.14
N ARG A 38 -1.63 -12.60 -15.98
CA ARG A 38 -1.72 -11.16 -16.26
C ARG A 38 -2.45 -10.93 -17.58
N PHE A 39 -3.39 -10.00 -17.57
CA PHE A 39 -4.10 -9.51 -18.75
C PHE A 39 -3.83 -8.02 -18.96
N GLU A 40 -4.08 -7.51 -20.16
CA GLU A 40 -4.02 -6.06 -20.41
C GLU A 40 -5.16 -5.31 -19.67
N ARG A 41 -6.34 -5.94 -19.61
CA ARG A 41 -7.50 -5.54 -18.80
C ARG A 41 -8.24 -6.79 -18.36
N THR A 42 -8.91 -6.79 -17.23
CA THR A 42 -9.75 -7.91 -16.77
C THR A 42 -11.24 -7.68 -17.01
N GLU A 43 -11.59 -6.67 -17.82
CA GLU A 43 -12.96 -6.36 -18.20
C GLU A 43 -13.59 -7.57 -18.93
N GLY A 44 -14.68 -8.11 -18.36
CA GLY A 44 -15.38 -9.27 -18.92
C GLY A 44 -14.95 -10.63 -18.37
N ILE A 45 -14.07 -10.66 -17.36
CA ILE A 45 -13.74 -11.87 -16.59
C ILE A 45 -14.43 -11.76 -15.22
N ALA A 46 -15.07 -12.84 -14.76
CA ALA A 46 -15.67 -12.97 -13.43
C ALA A 46 -14.99 -14.05 -12.59
N VAL A 47 -15.12 -13.95 -11.26
CA VAL A 47 -14.66 -14.99 -10.35
C VAL A 47 -15.49 -16.26 -10.61
N LYS A 48 -14.82 -17.41 -10.67
CA LYS A 48 -15.30 -18.73 -11.12
C LYS A 48 -15.34 -18.96 -12.63
N ASP A 49 -14.95 -17.98 -13.45
CA ASP A 49 -14.80 -18.23 -14.88
C ASP A 49 -13.64 -19.20 -15.15
N THR A 50 -13.74 -19.92 -16.27
CA THR A 50 -12.74 -20.90 -16.69
C THR A 50 -11.88 -20.29 -17.80
N LEU A 51 -10.57 -20.33 -17.63
CA LEU A 51 -9.59 -19.94 -18.64
C LEU A 51 -9.03 -21.19 -19.33
N GLU A 52 -8.79 -21.04 -20.63
CA GLU A 52 -8.33 -22.12 -21.50
C GLU A 52 -6.85 -21.94 -21.82
N GLN A 53 -6.08 -23.02 -21.70
CA GLN A 53 -4.69 -23.05 -22.16
C GLN A 53 -4.67 -23.36 -23.65
N VAL A 54 -3.97 -22.54 -24.42
CA VAL A 54 -3.81 -22.75 -25.86
C VAL A 54 -2.46 -23.40 -26.11
N LYS A 55 -2.45 -24.72 -26.36
CA LYS A 55 -1.24 -25.48 -26.77
C LYS A 55 -1.52 -26.18 -28.10
N GLY A 56 -0.72 -25.86 -29.12
CA GLY A 56 -0.82 -26.50 -30.45
C GLY A 56 -2.12 -26.24 -31.21
N GLY A 57 -2.80 -25.11 -30.96
CA GLY A 57 -4.07 -24.77 -31.60
C GLY A 57 -5.31 -25.41 -30.98
N VAL A 58 -5.15 -26.18 -29.89
CA VAL A 58 -6.24 -26.76 -29.11
C VAL A 58 -6.38 -26.00 -27.79
N ALA A 59 -7.56 -25.41 -27.57
CA ALA A 59 -7.90 -24.73 -26.33
C ALA A 59 -8.45 -25.74 -25.31
N THR A 60 -7.79 -25.88 -24.16
CA THR A 60 -8.21 -26.82 -23.10
C THR A 60 -8.54 -26.06 -21.81
N PRO A 61 -9.73 -26.26 -21.20
CA PRO A 61 -10.09 -25.60 -19.95
C PRO A 61 -9.25 -26.15 -18.80
N CYS A 62 -8.38 -25.30 -18.26
CA CYS A 62 -7.32 -25.73 -17.34
C CYS A 62 -7.21 -24.87 -16.07
N LEU A 63 -7.84 -23.70 -16.05
CA LEU A 63 -7.74 -22.74 -14.95
C LEU A 63 -9.12 -22.24 -14.56
N VAL A 64 -9.38 -22.09 -13.27
CA VAL A 64 -10.59 -21.43 -12.75
C VAL A 64 -10.18 -20.20 -11.96
N VAL A 65 -10.79 -19.05 -12.26
CA VAL A 65 -10.47 -17.77 -11.61
C VAL A 65 -10.97 -17.80 -10.16
N SER A 66 -10.05 -17.73 -9.20
CA SER A 66 -10.37 -17.64 -7.77
C SER A 66 -10.53 -16.20 -7.28
N SER A 67 -9.76 -15.27 -7.85
CA SER A 67 -9.83 -13.84 -7.53
C SER A 67 -9.21 -12.99 -8.64
N MET A 68 -9.52 -11.69 -8.67
CA MET A 68 -9.09 -10.78 -9.73
C MET A 68 -8.78 -9.36 -9.25
N SER A 69 -7.93 -8.69 -10.01
CA SER A 69 -7.61 -7.27 -9.99
C SER A 69 -7.95 -6.67 -11.36
N SER A 70 -7.65 -5.39 -11.60
CA SER A 70 -7.88 -4.72 -12.91
C SER A 70 -7.01 -5.25 -14.05
N THR A 71 -5.90 -5.94 -13.74
CA THR A 71 -4.91 -6.41 -14.74
C THR A 71 -4.39 -7.83 -14.46
N SER A 72 -4.89 -8.52 -13.45
CA SER A 72 -4.41 -9.86 -13.10
C SER A 72 -5.48 -10.72 -12.45
N CYS A 73 -5.37 -12.03 -12.65
CA CYS A 73 -6.25 -13.04 -12.11
C CYS A 73 -5.43 -14.12 -11.40
N VAL A 74 -5.88 -14.53 -10.22
CA VAL A 74 -5.37 -15.72 -9.53
C VAL A 74 -6.28 -16.87 -9.91
N CYS A 75 -5.68 -17.96 -10.37
CA CYS A 75 -6.41 -19.13 -10.85
C CYS A 75 -5.98 -20.40 -10.13
N THR A 76 -6.91 -21.34 -9.96
CA THR A 76 -6.61 -22.71 -9.54
C THR A 76 -6.56 -23.63 -10.75
N VAL A 77 -5.61 -24.56 -10.76
CA VAL A 77 -5.48 -25.53 -11.85
C VAL A 77 -6.57 -26.58 -11.72
N VAL A 78 -7.29 -26.82 -12.82
CA VAL A 78 -8.28 -27.88 -12.97
C VAL A 78 -7.82 -28.79 -14.12
N SER A 79 -8.15 -30.08 -14.07
CA SER A 79 -7.84 -31.06 -15.12
C SER A 79 -6.36 -31.49 -15.25
N GLY A 80 -5.49 -31.20 -14.27
CA GLY A 80 -4.11 -31.70 -14.24
C GLY A 80 -3.16 -31.08 -15.27
N CYS A 81 -3.52 -29.94 -15.85
CA CYS A 81 -2.70 -29.24 -16.84
C CYS A 81 -1.40 -28.71 -16.22
N LYS A 82 -0.30 -28.82 -16.97
CA LYS A 82 1.01 -28.25 -16.58
C LYS A 82 1.21 -26.90 -17.26
N PHE A 83 1.54 -25.91 -16.43
CA PHE A 83 1.86 -24.55 -16.86
C PHE A 83 3.34 -24.29 -16.66
N GLU A 84 3.92 -23.55 -17.59
CA GLU A 84 5.23 -22.92 -17.45
C GLU A 84 5.07 -21.39 -17.46
N LYS A 85 6.05 -20.69 -16.90
CA LYS A 85 6.04 -19.23 -16.91
C LYS A 85 6.15 -18.75 -18.36
N GLY A 86 5.25 -17.86 -18.77
CA GLY A 86 5.15 -17.38 -20.15
C GLY A 86 4.11 -18.13 -21.01
N ASP A 87 3.45 -19.16 -20.49
CA ASP A 87 2.34 -19.80 -21.20
C ASP A 87 1.18 -18.81 -21.42
N HIS A 88 0.56 -18.85 -22.61
CA HIS A 88 -0.61 -18.05 -22.94
C HIS A 88 -1.92 -18.76 -22.61
N VAL A 89 -2.86 -18.00 -22.07
CA VAL A 89 -4.22 -18.46 -21.75
C VAL A 89 -5.25 -17.51 -22.32
N GLN A 90 -6.43 -18.03 -22.67
CA GLN A 90 -7.50 -17.25 -23.28
C GLN A 90 -8.80 -17.40 -22.48
N THR A 91 -9.62 -16.35 -22.49
CA THR A 91 -10.97 -16.39 -21.92
C THR A 91 -11.93 -17.06 -22.91
N ARG A 92 -12.82 -17.91 -22.40
CA ARG A 92 -13.91 -18.46 -23.22
C ARG A 92 -15.00 -17.40 -23.37
N SER A 93 -15.06 -16.75 -24.53
CA SER A 93 -16.20 -15.93 -25.01
C SER A 93 -16.80 -14.95 -23.99
N LEU A 94 -16.46 -13.67 -24.13
CA LEU A 94 -17.02 -12.53 -23.39
C LEU A 94 -18.55 -12.62 -23.27
N HIS A 95 -19.06 -12.52 -22.04
CA HIS A 95 -20.48 -12.29 -21.82
C HIS A 95 -20.80 -10.88 -22.32
N VAL A 96 -21.38 -10.76 -23.51
CA VAL A 96 -21.95 -9.52 -24.02
C VAL A 96 -23.16 -9.22 -23.14
N VAL A 97 -23.01 -8.29 -22.18
CA VAL A 97 -24.16 -7.67 -21.54
C VAL A 97 -24.76 -6.74 -22.57
N GLU A 98 -25.76 -7.23 -23.30
CA GLU A 98 -26.61 -6.40 -24.16
C GLU A 98 -27.27 -5.31 -23.32
N SER A 99 -26.97 -4.06 -23.67
CA SER A 99 -27.77 -2.89 -23.31
C SER A 99 -29.13 -3.01 -23.99
N ASN A 100 -30.13 -3.52 -23.27
CA ASN A 100 -31.52 -3.52 -23.70
C ASN A 100 -32.35 -2.48 -22.94
N GLY A 101 -32.61 -1.38 -23.65
CA GLY A 101 -33.88 -0.64 -23.73
C GLY A 101 -34.85 -0.61 -22.55
N VAL A 102 -35.00 0.61 -22.00
CA VAL A 102 -36.25 1.31 -21.62
C VAL A 102 -37.47 0.43 -21.27
N GLY A 103 -37.76 0.34 -19.98
CA GLY A 103 -39.08 0.04 -19.44
C GLY A 103 -39.42 1.02 -18.31
N THR A 104 -40.17 2.07 -18.64
CA THR A 104 -40.64 3.09 -17.70
C THR A 104 -41.63 2.50 -16.69
N ARG A 105 -41.13 2.11 -15.51
CA ARG A 105 -41.98 1.96 -14.32
C ARG A 105 -41.89 3.23 -13.49
N ARG A 106 -42.95 4.05 -13.57
CA ARG A 106 -43.13 5.25 -12.74
C ARG A 106 -43.02 4.88 -11.26
N VAL A 107 -41.89 5.23 -10.65
CA VAL A 107 -41.77 5.38 -9.20
C VAL A 107 -42.02 6.86 -8.91
N LYS A 108 -42.94 7.14 -7.98
CA LYS A 108 -43.22 8.49 -7.48
C LYS A 108 -41.92 9.16 -7.04
N PRO A 109 -41.74 10.48 -7.21
CA PRO A 109 -40.55 11.15 -6.72
C PRO A 109 -40.58 11.11 -5.20
N ASP A 110 -39.80 10.21 -4.62
CA ASP A 110 -39.29 10.41 -3.28
C ASP A 110 -38.30 11.57 -3.35
N ARG A 111 -38.32 12.40 -2.32
CA ARG A 111 -37.68 13.70 -2.28
C ARG A 111 -36.18 13.49 -2.20
N THR A 112 -35.52 13.38 -3.35
CA THR A 112 -34.06 13.37 -3.43
C THR A 112 -33.57 14.74 -2.98
N GLU A 113 -33.12 14.83 -1.73
CA GLU A 113 -32.15 15.86 -1.36
C GLU A 113 -30.99 15.78 -2.38
N PRO A 114 -30.47 16.91 -2.87
CA PRO A 114 -29.39 16.87 -3.84
C PRO A 114 -28.24 16.13 -3.18
N ILE A 115 -27.90 14.96 -3.73
CA ILE A 115 -26.60 14.35 -3.50
C ILE A 115 -25.63 15.40 -4.03
N GLU A 116 -25.00 16.14 -3.12
CA GLU A 116 -23.80 16.89 -3.45
C GLU A 116 -22.89 15.87 -4.13
N GLU A 117 -22.69 16.01 -5.44
CA GLU A 117 -21.57 15.39 -6.10
C GLU A 117 -20.35 15.81 -5.31
N ASP A 118 -19.71 14.84 -4.66
CA ASP A 118 -18.46 15.02 -3.95
C ASP A 118 -17.45 15.56 -4.97
N THR A 119 -17.29 16.87 -4.99
CA THR A 119 -16.42 17.60 -5.92
C THR A 119 -14.95 17.38 -5.59
N LEU A 120 -14.63 16.51 -4.63
CA LEU A 120 -13.29 16.06 -4.37
C LEU A 120 -13.02 14.82 -5.22
N GLY A 121 -12.42 15.02 -6.39
CA GLY A 121 -11.72 13.98 -7.16
C GLY A 121 -10.49 13.42 -6.41
N GLY A 122 -10.68 13.04 -5.14
CA GLY A 122 -9.67 12.65 -4.17
C GLY A 122 -9.76 11.17 -3.81
N LYS A 123 -8.63 10.61 -3.38
CA LYS A 123 -8.56 9.26 -2.81
C LYS A 123 -9.60 9.17 -1.68
N GLY A 124 -10.55 8.24 -1.78
CA GLY A 124 -11.63 8.08 -0.79
C GLY A 124 -11.11 7.78 0.62
N GLU A 125 -11.95 8.05 1.62
CA GLU A 125 -11.66 7.76 3.02
C GLU A 125 -11.22 6.29 3.22
N ARG A 126 -10.17 6.09 4.02
CA ARG A 126 -9.71 4.75 4.41
C ARG A 126 -9.26 4.72 5.85
N ILE A 127 -10.01 4.00 6.69
CA ILE A 127 -9.72 3.85 8.11
C ILE A 127 -9.37 2.40 8.42
N ARG A 128 -8.20 2.17 9.03
CA ARG A 128 -7.70 0.86 9.46
C ARG A 128 -7.25 0.95 10.90
N GLY A 129 -7.88 0.16 11.76
CA GLY A 129 -7.54 0.08 13.18
C GLY A 129 -7.14 -1.34 13.58
N ARG A 130 -6.24 -1.46 14.56
CA ARG A 130 -5.92 -2.71 15.23
C ARG A 130 -5.73 -2.47 16.72
N LEU A 131 -6.48 -3.22 17.51
CA LEU A 131 -6.29 -3.35 18.94
C LEU A 131 -5.82 -4.77 19.23
N SER A 132 -4.77 -4.92 20.03
CA SER A 132 -4.26 -6.23 20.43
C SER A 132 -3.89 -6.24 21.90
N ALA A 133 -4.18 -7.36 22.56
CA ALA A 133 -3.76 -7.67 23.91
C ALA A 133 -3.02 -9.01 23.88
N ALA A 134 -1.93 -9.11 24.60
CA ALA A 134 -1.15 -10.34 24.72
C ALA A 134 -0.57 -10.46 26.13
N THR A 135 -0.50 -11.70 26.62
CA THR A 135 0.20 -12.03 27.85
C THR A 135 1.31 -13.04 27.53
N TYR A 136 2.47 -12.86 28.13
CA TYR A 136 3.61 -13.76 28.03
C TYR A 136 3.99 -14.16 29.44
N SER A 137 4.05 -15.45 29.69
CA SER A 137 4.44 -15.99 31.00
C SER A 137 5.66 -16.88 30.79
N THR A 138 6.71 -16.65 31.57
CA THR A 138 7.89 -17.50 31.60
C THR A 138 7.89 -18.24 32.93
N MET A 139 7.84 -19.56 32.86
CA MET A 139 7.76 -20.47 34.02
C MET A 139 9.01 -21.36 34.07
N PRO A 140 10.16 -20.83 34.50
CA PRO A 140 11.38 -21.63 34.69
C PRO A 140 11.22 -22.59 35.89
N SER A 141 11.94 -23.72 35.88
CA SER A 141 11.88 -24.72 36.96
C SER A 141 12.56 -24.26 38.26
N ASP A 142 13.58 -23.42 38.13
CA ASP A 142 14.52 -23.10 39.22
C ASP A 142 14.39 -21.64 39.69
N ARG A 143 13.42 -20.90 39.17
CA ARG A 143 13.16 -19.49 39.48
C ARG A 143 11.66 -19.23 39.52
N GLU A 144 11.29 -18.09 40.07
CA GLU A 144 9.91 -17.66 40.12
C GLU A 144 9.39 -17.21 38.74
N ASN A 145 8.07 -17.12 38.60
CA ASN A 145 7.41 -16.87 37.32
C ASN A 145 7.34 -15.37 37.00
N ASP A 146 7.76 -15.00 35.79
CA ASP A 146 7.60 -13.64 35.30
C ASP A 146 6.42 -13.57 34.32
N HIS A 147 5.59 -12.54 34.49
CA HIS A 147 4.47 -12.27 33.60
C HIS A 147 4.61 -10.91 32.93
N ARG A 148 4.27 -10.85 31.64
CA ARG A 148 4.29 -9.63 30.85
C ARG A 148 2.99 -9.46 30.09
N VAL A 149 2.27 -8.40 30.39
CA VAL A 149 1.07 -8.00 29.66
C VAL A 149 1.42 -6.89 28.69
N MET A 150 0.92 -6.99 27.45
CA MET A 150 1.13 -6.02 26.40
C MET A 150 -0.19 -5.67 25.72
N TYR A 151 -0.48 -4.37 25.62
CA TYR A 151 -1.55 -3.82 24.80
C TYR A 151 -0.94 -2.98 23.67
N ARG A 152 -1.43 -3.16 22.45
CA ARG A 152 -1.01 -2.34 21.31
C ARG A 152 -2.25 -1.83 20.58
N PHE A 153 -2.20 -0.55 20.23
CA PHE A 153 -3.23 0.11 19.44
C PHE A 153 -2.57 0.78 18.24
N SER A 154 -3.07 0.50 17.04
CA SER A 154 -2.70 1.21 15.82
C SER A 154 -3.94 1.70 15.09
N LEU A 155 -3.88 2.92 14.55
CA LEU A 155 -4.92 3.52 13.74
C LEU A 155 -4.27 4.28 12.59
N ASP A 156 -4.69 3.98 11.37
CA ASP A 156 -4.37 4.74 10.15
C ASP A 156 -5.70 5.19 9.55
N ALA A 157 -5.94 6.49 9.54
CA ALA A 157 -7.15 7.10 8.99
C ALA A 157 -6.76 8.10 7.90
N ASP A 158 -6.87 7.67 6.64
CA ASP A 158 -6.61 8.51 5.48
C ASP A 158 -7.88 9.24 5.05
N ASN A 159 -7.72 10.50 4.65
CA ASN A 159 -8.79 11.31 4.06
C ASN A 159 -10.10 11.27 4.88
N ILE A 160 -10.00 11.54 6.19
CA ILE A 160 -11.12 11.46 7.15
C ILE A 160 -12.27 12.34 6.66
N ALA A 161 -13.47 11.78 6.56
CA ALA A 161 -14.66 12.41 6.00
C ALA A 161 -14.43 12.97 4.59
N ASN A 162 -13.71 12.22 3.73
CA ASN A 162 -13.25 12.62 2.40
C ASN A 162 -12.44 13.93 2.38
N SER A 163 -11.92 14.36 3.53
CA SER A 163 -11.22 15.63 3.64
C SER A 163 -9.74 15.51 3.29
N LYS A 164 -9.04 16.65 3.41
CA LYS A 164 -7.59 16.75 3.29
C LYS A 164 -6.85 16.36 4.58
N PHE A 165 -7.57 15.93 5.60
CA PHE A 165 -7.00 15.52 6.88
C PHE A 165 -6.82 14.01 6.95
N SER A 166 -5.74 13.59 7.59
CA SER A 166 -5.45 12.19 7.91
C SER A 166 -4.88 12.12 9.31
N ALA A 167 -5.06 10.99 9.98
CA ALA A 167 -4.53 10.77 11.32
C ALA A 167 -3.85 9.39 11.39
N GLU A 168 -2.71 9.35 12.07
CA GLU A 168 -1.99 8.11 12.35
C GLU A 168 -1.69 8.01 13.85
N THR A 169 -1.77 6.80 14.38
CA THR A 169 -1.50 6.54 15.78
C THR A 169 -0.92 5.14 15.95
N TYR A 170 0.14 5.02 16.74
CA TYR A 170 0.68 3.73 17.17
C TYR A 170 1.16 3.81 18.63
N LEU A 171 0.43 3.13 19.51
CA LEU A 171 0.64 3.13 20.96
C LEU A 171 0.96 1.72 21.45
N ASN A 172 1.87 1.63 22.42
CA ASN A 172 2.23 0.39 23.08
C ASN A 172 2.25 0.58 24.59
N TYR A 173 1.44 -0.20 25.29
CA TYR A 173 1.51 -0.32 26.74
C TYR A 173 2.04 -1.70 27.11
N ARG A 174 3.01 -1.74 28.02
CA ARG A 174 3.58 -2.97 28.56
C ARG A 174 3.69 -2.86 30.06
N LYS A 175 3.20 -3.88 30.76
CA LYS A 175 3.39 -4.05 32.20
C LYS A 175 4.10 -5.37 32.48
N LEU A 176 5.17 -5.29 33.25
CA LEU A 176 5.93 -6.41 33.77
C LEU A 176 5.45 -6.70 35.20
N TYR A 177 5.26 -7.97 35.50
CA TYR A 177 5.03 -8.50 36.83
C TYR A 177 6.22 -9.42 37.13
N PRO A 178 7.36 -8.85 37.54
CA PRO A 178 8.49 -9.65 37.96
C PRO A 178 8.15 -10.32 39.29
N ALA A 179 8.73 -11.49 39.52
CA ALA A 179 8.44 -12.24 40.72
C ALA A 179 9.03 -11.63 42.01
N ASP A 180 10.19 -10.99 41.89
CA ASP A 180 10.85 -10.27 42.98
C ASP A 180 11.04 -8.79 42.61
N LEU A 181 10.26 -7.92 43.26
CA LEU A 181 10.32 -6.46 43.12
C LEU A 181 11.38 -5.82 44.05
N GLU A 182 11.85 -6.54 45.08
CA GLU A 182 12.80 -6.01 46.08
C GLU A 182 14.24 -6.07 45.58
N SER A 183 14.61 -7.12 44.83
CA SER A 183 15.98 -7.25 44.29
C SER A 183 16.27 -6.37 43.08
N HIS A 184 15.25 -5.95 42.32
CA HIS A 184 15.39 -5.15 41.10
C HIS A 184 14.32 -4.06 41.02
N PRO A 185 14.50 -2.90 41.68
CA PRO A 185 13.61 -1.75 41.57
C PRO A 185 13.76 -1.10 40.18
N GLN A 186 13.21 -1.75 39.16
CA GLN A 186 13.16 -1.23 37.79
C GLN A 186 11.73 -0.85 37.43
N ARG A 187 11.60 0.11 36.51
CA ARG A 187 10.32 0.51 35.95
C ARG A 187 9.62 -0.71 35.34
N THR A 188 8.45 -1.06 35.86
CA THR A 188 7.67 -2.21 35.39
C THR A 188 6.60 -1.82 34.37
N GLU A 189 6.26 -0.54 34.27
CA GLU A 189 5.21 -0.02 33.39
C GLU A 189 5.79 0.88 32.30
N PHE A 190 5.50 0.57 31.04
CA PHE A 190 5.97 1.30 29.88
C PHE A 190 4.78 1.68 29.02
N PHE A 191 4.61 2.98 28.78
CA PHE A 191 3.64 3.50 27.82
C PHE A 191 4.40 4.29 26.76
N ASN A 192 4.57 3.69 25.60
CA ASN A 192 5.34 4.25 24.49
C ASN A 192 4.36 4.73 23.40
N VAL A 193 4.50 6.00 23.04
CA VAL A 193 3.80 6.61 21.90
C VAL A 193 4.77 6.59 20.73
N TYR A 194 4.61 5.69 19.76
CA TYR A 194 5.54 5.63 18.63
C TYR A 194 5.17 6.66 17.56
N ASN A 195 3.89 6.69 17.19
CA ASN A 195 3.33 7.69 16.28
C ASN A 195 2.05 8.26 16.89
N LEU A 196 1.86 9.57 16.75
CA LEU A 196 0.62 10.26 17.08
C LEU A 196 0.63 11.57 16.29
N ALA A 197 0.08 11.54 15.08
CA ALA A 197 0.18 12.67 14.18
C ALA A 197 -1.11 12.88 13.39
N VAL A 198 -1.36 14.15 13.07
CA VAL A 198 -2.39 14.60 12.15
C VAL A 198 -1.70 15.24 10.95
N THR A 199 -2.04 14.77 9.76
CA THR A 199 -1.52 15.28 8.50
C THR A 199 -2.63 16.03 7.77
N TYR A 200 -2.28 17.21 7.24
CA TYR A 200 -3.09 18.01 6.35
C TYR A 200 -2.41 18.09 4.97
N ALA A 201 -3.13 17.71 3.92
CA ALA A 201 -2.64 17.71 2.54
C ALA A 201 -3.43 18.72 1.70
N PRO A 202 -3.04 20.02 1.68
CA PRO A 202 -3.77 21.06 0.94
C PRO A 202 -3.86 20.76 -0.57
N ASP A 203 -2.84 20.09 -1.11
CA ASP A 203 -2.72 19.64 -2.49
C ASP A 203 -1.95 18.30 -2.53
N PRO A 204 -1.97 17.54 -3.65
CA PRO A 204 -1.31 16.23 -3.73
C PRO A 204 0.20 16.24 -3.55
N ASN A 205 0.85 17.40 -3.67
CA ASN A 205 2.29 17.55 -3.60
C ASN A 205 2.77 18.09 -2.25
N THR A 206 1.89 18.62 -1.41
CA THR A 206 2.24 19.24 -0.14
C THR A 206 1.61 18.50 1.02
N THR A 207 2.42 18.16 2.02
CA THR A 207 1.94 17.55 3.27
C THR A 207 2.47 18.34 4.46
N ILE A 208 1.57 18.71 5.36
CA ILE A 208 1.89 19.34 6.64
C ILE A 208 1.47 18.38 7.73
N THR A 209 2.37 18.01 8.63
CA THR A 209 2.11 17.07 9.70
C THR A 209 2.41 17.69 11.05
N LEU A 210 1.48 17.53 11.99
CA LEU A 210 1.61 17.96 13.37
C LEU A 210 1.54 16.75 14.30
N GLY A 211 2.48 16.67 15.25
CA GLY A 211 2.55 15.62 16.26
C GLY A 211 3.81 14.78 16.13
N ARG A 212 3.77 13.57 16.70
CA ARG A 212 4.86 12.60 16.66
C ARG A 212 4.82 11.79 15.37
N LYS A 213 5.82 11.99 14.50
CA LYS A 213 5.95 11.21 13.26
C LYS A 213 7.40 10.93 12.92
N ILE A 214 7.65 9.70 12.48
CA ILE A 214 8.92 9.32 11.84
C ILE A 214 8.81 9.69 10.36
N ASN A 215 9.71 10.55 9.90
CA ASN A 215 9.75 10.97 8.52
C ASN A 215 10.68 10.06 7.71
N ASN A 216 10.12 9.24 6.84
CA ASN A 216 10.93 8.38 5.96
C ASN A 216 11.80 9.18 4.99
N SER A 217 11.51 10.46 4.76
CA SER A 217 12.32 11.35 3.93
C SER A 217 13.54 11.93 4.65
N ALA A 218 13.58 11.80 5.98
CA ALA A 218 14.68 12.22 6.84
C ALA A 218 14.86 11.17 7.94
N SER A 219 15.14 9.93 7.55
CA SER A 219 15.07 8.76 8.43
C SER A 219 16.16 8.75 9.50
N SER A 220 17.29 9.44 9.28
CA SER A 220 18.36 9.58 10.29
C SER A 220 17.92 10.37 11.54
N LEU A 221 16.87 11.17 11.43
CA LEU A 221 16.40 12.02 12.53
C LEU A 221 15.52 11.27 13.52
N GLY A 222 14.94 10.15 13.10
CA GLY A 222 14.05 9.34 13.92
C GLY A 222 12.67 9.97 14.12
N ALA A 223 12.10 9.78 15.30
CA ALA A 223 10.79 10.33 15.65
C ALA A 223 10.93 11.78 16.11
N ILE A 224 10.04 12.65 15.62
CA ILE A 224 10.04 14.08 15.95
C ILE A 224 8.65 14.47 16.45
N ASP A 225 8.59 15.13 17.60
CA ASP A 225 7.40 15.75 18.19
C ASP A 225 7.29 17.20 17.75
N GLY A 226 6.51 17.48 16.72
CA GLY A 226 6.34 18.86 16.31
C GLY A 226 5.68 19.02 14.97
N LEU A 227 6.14 20.02 14.23
CA LEU A 227 5.63 20.37 12.92
C LEU A 227 6.62 19.90 11.85
N GLN A 228 6.09 19.25 10.82
CA GLN A 228 6.84 18.82 9.66
C GLN A 228 6.09 19.27 8.40
N MET A 229 6.82 19.76 7.41
CA MET A 229 6.26 20.13 6.10
C MET A 229 7.12 19.51 5.01
N GLU A 230 6.50 18.86 4.04
CA GLU A 230 7.16 18.34 2.84
C GLU A 230 6.42 18.82 1.61
N ARG A 231 7.17 19.16 0.56
CA ARG A 231 6.63 19.46 -0.75
C ARG A 231 7.40 18.74 -1.85
N ASN A 232 6.65 18.13 -2.75
CA ASN A 232 7.15 17.43 -3.93
C ASN A 232 7.14 18.35 -5.16
N PHE A 233 8.19 18.25 -5.97
CA PHE A 233 8.44 18.98 -7.21
C PHE A 233 8.80 17.97 -8.30
N GLY A 234 7.83 17.16 -8.71
CA GLY A 234 8.05 16.08 -9.68
C GLY A 234 8.93 14.98 -9.10
N THR A 235 10.17 14.88 -9.58
CA THR A 235 11.18 13.93 -9.09
C THR A 235 12.00 14.46 -7.92
N MET A 236 11.77 15.70 -7.49
CA MET A 236 12.49 16.30 -6.35
C MET A 236 11.52 16.51 -5.20
N PHE A 237 12.03 16.59 -3.98
CA PHE A 237 11.25 16.99 -2.80
C PHE A 237 12.12 17.83 -1.87
N ALA A 238 11.46 18.69 -1.10
CA ALA A 238 12.08 19.45 -0.04
C ALA A 238 11.13 19.47 1.16
N GLY A 239 11.70 19.46 2.35
CA GLY A 239 10.94 19.55 3.58
C GLY A 239 11.69 20.25 4.70
N ALA A 240 10.94 20.65 5.70
CA ALA A 240 11.41 21.29 6.91
C ALA A 240 10.74 20.65 8.12
N ILE A 241 11.45 20.65 9.22
CA ILE A 241 11.01 20.12 10.50
C ILE A 241 11.32 21.13 11.61
N ALA A 242 10.45 21.19 12.60
CA ALA A 242 10.68 21.93 13.82
C ALA A 242 9.90 21.25 14.95
N GLY A 243 10.59 20.83 15.99
CA GLY A 243 9.96 20.08 17.07
C GLY A 243 10.95 19.68 18.14
N PHE A 244 10.59 18.63 18.86
CA PHE A 244 11.39 18.09 19.94
C PHE A 244 11.63 16.61 19.72
N ARG A 245 12.78 16.11 20.16
CA ARG A 245 13.00 14.66 20.17
C ARG A 245 12.30 14.01 21.35
N PRO A 246 11.65 12.85 21.15
CA PRO A 246 11.19 12.02 22.25
C PRO A 246 12.34 11.62 23.17
N ASP A 247 12.05 11.44 24.45
CA ASP A 247 13.03 10.92 25.39
C ASP A 247 13.46 9.48 25.02
N ILE A 248 14.77 9.21 24.98
CA ILE A 248 15.29 7.91 24.52
C ILE A 248 14.99 6.74 25.48
N TYR A 249 14.74 7.02 26.76
CA TYR A 249 14.53 5.98 27.78
C TYR A 249 13.04 5.70 28.01
N THR A 250 12.23 6.75 27.96
CA THR A 250 10.81 6.70 28.30
C THR A 250 9.91 6.84 27.08
N TYR A 251 10.44 7.28 25.94
CA TYR A 251 9.66 7.67 24.76
C TYR A 251 8.59 8.70 25.11
N GLY A 252 8.79 9.51 26.14
CA GLY A 252 7.92 10.62 26.53
C GLY A 252 8.12 11.86 25.66
N LEU A 253 7.31 12.89 25.88
CA LEU A 253 7.58 14.24 25.36
C LEU A 253 8.75 14.83 26.13
N ASN A 254 9.72 15.42 25.43
CA ASN A 254 10.89 16.03 26.05
C ASN A 254 11.17 17.41 25.42
N PHE A 255 10.81 18.48 26.13
CA PHE A 255 10.97 19.86 25.63
C PHE A 255 12.42 20.38 25.68
N ASP A 256 13.34 19.65 26.29
CA ASP A 256 14.75 20.04 26.39
C ASP A 256 15.55 19.66 25.14
N LEU A 257 14.95 18.82 24.26
CA LEU A 257 15.55 18.29 23.05
C LEU A 257 15.01 18.99 21.80
N LEU A 258 15.16 20.32 21.71
CA LEU A 258 14.70 21.06 20.53
C LEU A 258 15.52 20.68 19.30
N GLU A 259 14.82 20.36 18.21
CA GLU A 259 15.38 19.96 16.92
C GLU A 259 14.68 20.74 15.78
N TYR A 260 15.46 21.26 14.85
CA TYR A 260 14.92 21.89 13.65
C TYR A 260 15.92 21.82 12.49
N GLY A 261 15.37 21.62 11.30
CA GLY A 261 16.18 21.29 10.15
C GLY A 261 15.41 21.29 8.85
N GLY A 262 16.14 21.05 7.78
CA GLY A 262 15.61 20.93 6.44
C GLY A 262 16.25 19.76 5.72
N TYR A 263 15.50 19.19 4.78
CA TYR A 263 15.99 18.14 3.91
C TYR A 263 15.54 18.38 2.49
N ILE A 264 16.37 17.97 1.53
CA ILE A 264 16.05 17.97 0.11
C ILE A 264 16.46 16.65 -0.48
N GLY A 265 15.76 16.18 -1.50
CA GLY A 265 16.18 14.96 -2.19
C GLY A 265 15.49 14.74 -3.52
N ALA A 266 15.92 13.68 -4.18
CA ALA A 266 15.32 13.21 -5.41
C ALA A 266 14.63 11.86 -5.19
N GLN A 267 13.51 11.65 -5.87
CA GLN A 267 12.78 10.42 -5.96
C GLN A 267 12.76 9.94 -7.41
N VAL A 268 13.28 8.74 -7.65
CA VAL A 268 13.33 8.12 -8.99
C VAL A 268 12.40 6.92 -9.03
N ASN A 269 11.56 6.88 -10.06
CA ASN A 269 10.71 5.75 -10.40
C ASN A 269 11.36 4.94 -11.52
N SER A 270 11.75 3.70 -11.24
CA SER A 270 12.22 2.75 -12.25
C SER A 270 11.31 1.53 -12.27
N ALA A 271 10.69 1.27 -13.43
CA ALA A 271 9.82 0.10 -13.64
C ALA A 271 10.59 -1.23 -13.72
N THR A 272 11.91 -1.17 -13.85
CA THR A 272 12.79 -2.35 -14.07
C THR A 272 13.19 -3.06 -12.77
N VAL A 273 12.99 -2.43 -11.60
CA VAL A 273 13.26 -3.02 -10.29
C VAL A 273 11.92 -3.15 -9.57
N ASN A 274 11.57 -4.35 -9.09
CA ASN A 274 10.37 -4.63 -8.28
C ASN A 274 10.42 -3.98 -6.88
N SER A 275 10.90 -2.74 -6.78
CA SER A 275 10.86 -1.89 -5.59
C SER A 275 10.34 -0.52 -6.01
N PRO A 276 9.11 -0.13 -5.63
CA PRO A 276 8.57 1.14 -6.05
C PRO A 276 9.27 2.22 -5.22
N PHE A 277 9.96 3.15 -5.89
CA PHE A 277 10.57 4.37 -5.34
C PHE A 277 11.92 4.22 -4.60
N HIS A 278 12.95 4.86 -5.17
CA HIS A 278 14.23 5.15 -4.49
C HIS A 278 14.29 6.64 -4.12
N ARG A 279 14.58 6.95 -2.85
CA ARG A 279 14.69 8.32 -2.35
C ARG A 279 16.13 8.60 -1.86
N TRP A 280 16.67 9.75 -2.24
CA TRP A 280 18.01 10.21 -1.88
C TRP A 280 17.94 11.56 -1.13
N PRO A 281 17.63 11.58 0.17
CA PRO A 281 17.63 12.81 0.95
C PRO A 281 19.04 13.21 1.37
N SER A 282 19.26 14.53 1.43
CA SER A 282 20.28 15.17 2.24
C SER A 282 19.59 15.93 3.35
N THR A 283 19.92 15.59 4.59
CA THR A 283 19.29 16.14 5.80
C THR A 283 20.29 16.99 6.57
N THR A 284 19.91 18.23 6.91
CA THR A 284 20.69 19.10 7.81
C THR A 284 19.82 19.52 8.99
N ASP A 285 20.35 19.37 10.19
CA ASP A 285 19.62 19.55 11.44
C ASP A 285 20.48 20.21 12.53
N GLU A 286 19.88 21.06 13.36
CA GLU A 286 20.51 21.68 14.51
C GLU A 286 19.75 21.31 15.78
N GLN A 287 20.51 20.90 16.80
CA GLN A 287 19.96 20.42 18.06
C GLN A 287 20.44 21.27 19.21
N ARG A 288 19.52 21.58 20.11
CA ARG A 288 19.84 22.35 21.31
C ARG A 288 19.56 21.53 22.55
N HIS A 289 20.59 21.44 23.39
CA HIS A 289 20.52 20.83 24.71
C HIS A 289 20.91 21.88 25.75
N GLY A 290 19.96 22.33 26.57
CA GLY A 290 20.26 23.21 27.71
C GLY A 290 21.12 24.44 27.37
N GLY A 291 20.87 25.09 26.22
CA GLY A 291 21.59 26.29 25.76
C GLY A 291 22.85 26.04 24.91
N SER A 292 23.28 24.80 24.73
CA SER A 292 24.38 24.42 23.82
C SER A 292 23.82 23.94 22.49
N ALA A 293 24.31 24.49 21.37
CA ALA A 293 23.92 24.08 20.02
C ALA A 293 24.91 23.06 19.45
N LEU A 294 24.41 21.88 19.06
CA LEU A 294 25.14 20.88 18.27
C LEU A 294 24.58 20.90 16.86
N ARG A 295 25.42 21.28 15.89
CA ARG A 295 25.06 21.29 14.47
C ARG A 295 25.43 19.94 13.86
N LEU A 296 24.45 19.25 13.27
CA LEU A 296 24.69 18.01 12.53
C LEU A 296 24.94 18.35 11.05
N HIS A 297 25.98 17.75 10.49
CA HIS A 297 26.39 17.94 9.09
C HIS A 297 25.47 17.19 8.12
N PRO A 298 25.42 17.60 6.84
CA PRO A 298 24.58 16.94 5.84
C PRO A 298 24.86 15.44 5.79
N THR A 299 23.82 14.65 6.04
CA THR A 299 23.86 13.18 5.90
C THR A 299 23.14 12.78 4.62
N PHE A 300 23.83 12.01 3.77
CA PHE A 300 23.22 11.39 2.60
C PHE A 300 22.60 10.05 3.01
N GLU A 301 21.29 9.94 2.84
CA GLU A 301 20.56 8.73 3.16
C GLU A 301 20.10 8.03 1.88
N TYR A 302 20.10 6.70 1.89
CA TYR A 302 19.54 5.88 0.83
C TYR A 302 18.36 5.09 1.40
N LEU A 303 17.15 5.42 0.95
CA LEU A 303 15.94 4.76 1.40
C LEU A 303 15.34 3.93 0.27
N GLN A 304 15.34 2.62 0.47
CA GLN A 304 14.58 1.68 -0.34
C GLN A 304 13.21 1.45 0.29
N TRP A 305 12.15 1.67 -0.48
CA TRP A 305 10.83 1.21 -0.10
C TRP A 305 10.82 -0.33 -0.23
N GLN A 306 10.90 -1.04 0.89
CA GLN A 306 10.53 -2.45 0.91
C GLN A 306 9.01 -2.49 0.74
N PRO A 307 8.46 -3.16 -0.30
CA PRO A 307 7.04 -3.47 -0.29
C PRO A 307 6.76 -4.16 1.05
N GLN A 308 5.76 -3.68 1.79
CA GLN A 308 5.27 -4.37 2.97
C GLN A 308 5.06 -5.82 2.55
N TYR A 309 5.93 -6.71 3.03
CA TYR A 309 5.74 -8.14 2.83
C TYR A 309 4.35 -8.42 3.37
N LEU A 310 3.47 -8.81 2.47
CA LEU A 310 2.26 -9.50 2.83
C LEU A 310 2.74 -10.80 3.49
N LEU A 311 2.91 -10.76 4.81
CA LEU A 311 2.98 -11.94 5.65
C LEU A 311 1.63 -12.65 5.51
N ILE A 312 1.48 -13.41 4.43
CA ILE A 312 0.59 -14.55 4.41
C ILE A 312 1.34 -15.63 5.17
N ARG A 313 0.99 -15.73 6.46
CA ARG A 313 1.29 -16.79 7.44
C ARG A 313 2.60 -17.57 7.28
#